data_AF-F6D877-F1
#
_entry.id   AF-F6D877-F1
#
_cell.length_a   1.000
_cell.length_b   1.000
_cell.length_c   1.000
_cell.angle_alpha   90.00
_cell.angle_beta   90.00
_cell.angle_gamma   90.00
#
_symmetry.space_group_name_H-M   'P 1'
#
loop_
_entity.id
_entity.type
_entity.pdbx_description
1 polymer ?
#
loop_
_entity_poly.entity_id
_entity_poly.type
_entity_poly.pdbx_seq_one_letter_code
_entity_poly.pdbx_strand_id
1 'polypeptide(L)' 'MPKWVSGKEVSEKDIEKSLKAIKEDVCFKCSEHSDKCTIAKAARDIKAMEEK' A
#
# COMPACT_ATOMS: atom_id res chain seq x y z
N MET A 1 9.02 -8.65 -11.70
CA MET A 1 8.15 -7.55 -11.27
C MET A 1 7.07 -8.10 -10.36
N PRO A 2 6.78 -7.44 -9.22
CA PRO A 2 5.65 -7.80 -8.37
C PRO A 2 4.35 -7.81 -9.18
N LYS A 3 3.39 -8.64 -8.76
CA LYS A 3 2.07 -8.75 -9.39
C LYS A 3 1.00 -8.43 -8.35
N TRP A 4 -0.01 -7.65 -8.76
CA TRP A 4 -1.23 -7.50 -7.99
C TRP A 4 -1.93 -8.85 -7.80
N VAL A 5 -2.88 -8.92 -6.87
CA VAL A 5 -3.71 -10.13 -6.64
C VAL A 5 -4.50 -10.52 -7.91
N SER A 6 -4.73 -9.57 -8.83
CA SER A 6 -5.33 -9.79 -10.15
C SER A 6 -4.38 -10.39 -11.19
N GLY A 7 -3.10 -10.61 -10.86
CA GLY A 7 -2.07 -11.10 -11.78
C GLY A 7 -1.44 -10.02 -12.67
N LYS A 8 -1.90 -8.76 -12.59
CA LYS A 8 -1.33 -7.63 -13.33
C LYS A 8 0.06 -7.29 -12.81
N GLU A 9 1.02 -7.15 -13.73
CA GLU A 9 2.36 -6.67 -13.41
C GLU A 9 2.30 -5.25 -12.86
N VAL A 10 3.11 -4.99 -11.83
CA VAL A 10 3.13 -3.72 -11.11
C VAL A 10 4.48 -3.07 -11.34
N SER A 11 4.45 -1.84 -11.85
CA SER A 11 5.64 -1.00 -11.89
C SER A 11 5.85 -0.31 -10.55
N GLU A 12 7.09 0.13 -10.26
CA GLU A 12 7.39 0.94 -9.08
C GLU A 12 6.50 2.18 -9.01
N LYS A 13 6.24 2.84 -10.14
CA LYS A 13 5.32 3.99 -10.23
C LYS A 13 3.89 3.65 -9.81
N ASP A 14 3.42 2.45 -10.08
CA ASP A 14 2.08 2.01 -9.65
C ASP A 14 2.03 1.75 -8.14
N ILE A 15 3.13 1.25 -7.56
CA ILE A 15 3.28 1.07 -6.11
C ILE A 15 3.26 2.43 -5.41
N GLU A 16 4.09 3.38 -5.85
CA GLU A 16 4.15 4.73 -5.29
C GLU A 16 2.78 5.44 -5.35
N LYS A 17 2.12 5.38 -6.52
CA LYS A 17 0.77 5.95 -6.68
C LYS A 17 -0.24 5.34 -5.71
N SER A 18 -0.18 4.02 -5.52
CA SER A 18 -1.09 3.30 -4.62
C SER A 18 -0.82 3.66 -3.15
N LEU A 19 0.44 3.73 -2.75
CA LEU A 19 0.83 4.16 -1.40
C LEU A 19 0.42 5.61 -1.13
N LYS A 20 0.55 6.49 -2.13
CA LYS A 20 0.13 7.89 -2.02
C LYS A 20 -1.39 7.99 -1.85
N ALA A 21 -2.17 7.32 -2.69
CA ALA A 21 -3.63 7.29 -2.59
C ALA A 21 -4.09 6.76 -1.22
N ILE A 22 -3.43 5.72 -0.69
CA ILE A 22 -3.76 5.21 0.65
C ILE A 22 -3.49 6.27 1.72
N LYS A 23 -2.34 6.94 1.68
CA LYS A 23 -1.98 7.95 2.70
C LYS A 23 -2.82 9.22 2.62
N GLU A 24 -3.17 9.65 1.41
CA GLU A 24 -3.83 10.94 1.19
C GLU A 24 -5.35 10.83 1.20
N ASP A 25 -5.91 9.79 0.58
CA ASP A 25 -7.35 9.69 0.29
C ASP A 25 -8.08 8.68 1.17
N VAL A 26 -7.43 7.58 1.58
CA VAL A 26 -8.08 6.49 2.33
C VAL A 26 -7.77 6.54 3.82
N CYS A 27 -6.55 6.90 4.19
CA CYS A 27 -6.11 6.94 5.58
C CYS A 27 -6.81 8.07 6.32
N PHE A 28 -7.38 7.75 7.48
CA PHE A 28 -7.98 8.74 8.39
C PHE A 28 -6.96 9.61 9.12
N LYS A 29 -5.65 9.41 8.87
CA LYS A 29 -4.54 10.17 9.45
C LYS A 29 -4.58 10.19 10.98
N CYS A 30 -4.91 9.04 11.57
CA CYS A 30 -4.90 8.85 13.02
C CYS A 30 -3.50 9.17 13.57
N SER A 31 -3.44 9.78 14.75
CA SER A 31 -2.18 10.07 15.44
C SER A 31 -1.40 8.80 15.79
N GLU A 32 -2.10 7.71 16.09
CA GLU A 32 -1.52 6.39 16.36
C GLU A 32 -2.20 5.32 15.51
N HIS A 33 -1.41 4.36 15.01
CA HIS A 33 -1.90 3.25 14.21
C HIS A 33 -1.89 1.96 15.06
N SER A 34 -3.08 1.41 15.32
CA SER A 34 -3.19 0.05 15.85
C SER A 34 -2.66 -0.97 14.85
N ASP A 35 -2.05 -2.05 15.33
CA ASP A 35 -1.67 -3.21 14.50
C ASP A 35 -2.87 -3.88 13.82
N LYS A 36 -4.09 -3.61 14.30
CA LYS A 36 -5.35 -4.08 13.69
C LYS A 36 -5.87 -3.14 12.60
N CYS A 37 -5.19 -2.03 12.30
CA CYS A 37 -5.60 -1.10 11.26
C CYS A 37 -5.44 -1.76 9.87
N THR A 38 -6.55 -2.09 9.23
CA THR A 38 -6.59 -2.75 7.91
C THR A 38 -5.97 -1.88 6.82
N ILE A 39 -6.13 -0.56 6.90
CA ILE A 39 -5.55 0.41 5.96
C ILE A 39 -4.02 0.43 6.10
N ALA A 40 -3.53 0.48 7.34
CA ALA A 40 -2.09 0.46 7.62
C ALA A 40 -1.46 -0.87 7.17
N LYS A 41 -2.17 -1.99 7.37
CA LYS A 41 -1.75 -3.30 6.86
C LYS A 41 -1.65 -3.31 5.34
N ALA A 42 -2.68 -2.82 4.63
CA ALA A 42 -2.67 -2.75 3.17
C ALA A 42 -1.50 -1.90 2.64
N ALA A 43 -1.20 -0.76 3.27
CA ALA A 43 -0.03 0.05 2.91
C ALA A 43 1.30 -0.69 3.13
N ARG A 44 1.43 -1.46 4.22
CA ARG A 44 2.62 -2.30 4.47
C ARG A 44 2.76 -3.40 3.41
N ASP A 45 1.67 -4.09 3.09
CA ASP A 45 1.64 -5.15 2.08
C ASP A 45 2.03 -4.63 0.70
N ILE A 46 1.57 -3.42 0.33
CA ILE A 46 1.95 -2.75 -0.92
C ILE A 46 3.43 -2.35 -0.91
N LYS A 47 3.93 -1.78 0.19
CA LYS A 47 5.34 -1.40 0.29
C LYS A 47 6.27 -2.61 0.21
N ALA A 48 5.89 -3.75 0.77
CA ALA A 48 6.64 -4.99 0.68
C ALA A 48 6.75 -5.55 -0.76
N MET A 49 5.99 -5.00 -1.72
CA MET A 49 6.15 -5.33 -3.14
C MET A 49 7.36 -4.63 -3.78
N GLU A 50 7.88 -3.53 -3.21
CA GLU A 50 9.10 -2.85 -3.73
C GLU A 50 10.38 -3.64 -3.42
N GLU A 51 10.37 -4.45 -2.36
CA GLU A 51 11.57 -5.16 -1.85
C GLU A 51 11.74 -6.57 -2.46
N LYS A 52 11.02 -6.89 -3.55
CA LYS A 52 11.01 -8.21 -4.23
C LYS A 52 11.31 -8.13 -5.73
#